data_AF-A0A952QED6-F1
#
_entry.id   AF-A0A952QED6-F1
#
_cell.length_a   1.000
_cell.length_b   1.000
_cell.length_c   1.000
_cell.angle_alpha   90.00
_cell.angle_beta   90.00
_cell.angle_gamma   90.00
#
_symmetry.space_group_name_H-M   'P 1'
#
loop_
_entity.id
_entity.type
_entity.pdbx_description
1 polymer ?
#
loop_
_entity_poly.entity_id
_entity_poly.type
_entity_poly.pdbx_seq_one_letter_code
_entity_poly.pdbx_strand_id
1 'polypeptide(L)'
;MKVTSMPEVPLVERVLHELRALRRDSAGVRVETLARATAICQVLGAGDPYLAYTRLQHALLDASLDRTIRAAAASLGFAGDGDTHLDRLVEGGEDLHLEQRQVRRLSDQGLTALARMIATNWAVESVPRLTAILVSYGAGAELHVSTRQSVVVQMREPVIELLSGPERLTPTLEWRSDEDLEAKETSLLTPVRVDAEHSETSLVIVWRGELWPKFAFSWQGVDGGVVETLGNKAMLRLFLPRG
;
A
#
# COMPACT_ATOMS: atom_id res chain seq x y z
N MET A 1 -11.24 1.63 29.07
CA MET A 1 -9.93 2.30 29.06
C MET A 1 -9.63 2.66 27.61
N LYS A 2 -9.66 3.94 27.22
CA LYS A 2 -9.32 4.34 25.85
C LYS A 2 -7.82 4.14 25.68
N VAL A 3 -7.42 3.13 24.91
CA VAL A 3 -6.06 3.07 24.38
C VAL A 3 -5.95 4.21 23.39
N THR A 4 -5.41 5.34 23.85
CA THR A 4 -4.98 6.41 22.96
C THR A 4 -3.81 5.85 22.17
N SER A 5 -4.08 5.26 21.00
CA SER A 5 -3.03 4.82 20.08
C SER A 5 -2.17 6.03 19.77
N MET A 6 -0.88 5.97 20.10
CA MET A 6 0.08 6.94 19.60
C MET A 6 -0.06 7.01 18.07
N PRO A 7 0.08 8.19 17.44
CA PRO A 7 0.11 8.26 15.98
C PRO A 7 1.35 7.48 15.52
N GLU A 8 1.08 6.30 15.00
CA GLU A 8 2.05 5.33 14.55
C GLU A 8 2.65 5.88 13.24
N VAL A 9 3.98 6.10 13.22
CA VAL A 9 4.70 6.92 12.21
C VAL A 9 4.34 6.51 10.78
N PRO A 10 3.88 7.40 9.87
CA PRO A 10 3.45 7.04 8.52
C PRO A 10 4.49 6.26 7.69
N LEU A 11 4.06 5.38 6.78
CA LEU A 11 4.91 4.54 5.94
C LEU A 11 5.96 5.34 5.18
N VAL A 12 5.57 6.46 4.58
CA VAL A 12 6.50 7.36 3.87
C VAL A 12 7.62 7.83 4.79
N GLU A 13 7.33 8.14 6.06
CA GLU A 13 8.32 8.60 7.03
C GLU A 13 9.23 7.45 7.50
N ARG A 14 8.68 6.25 7.70
CA ARG A 14 9.45 5.03 7.99
C ARG A 14 10.43 4.71 6.86
N VAL A 15 9.95 4.70 5.62
CA VAL A 15 10.78 4.48 4.42
C VAL A 15 11.84 5.56 4.28
N LEU A 16 11.51 6.85 4.47
CA LEU A 16 12.49 7.93 4.41
C LEU A 16 13.57 7.78 5.48
N HIS A 17 13.20 7.38 6.70
CA HIS A 17 14.14 7.10 7.76
C HIS A 17 15.10 5.96 7.38
N GLU A 18 14.58 4.85 6.85
CA GLU A 18 15.37 3.72 6.38
C GLU A 18 16.31 4.10 5.23
N LEU A 19 15.82 4.85 4.22
CA LEU A 19 16.65 5.36 3.12
C LEU A 19 17.82 6.23 3.62
N ARG A 20 17.57 7.07 4.62
CA ARG A 20 18.63 7.90 5.23
C ARG A 20 19.64 7.06 6.01
N ALA A 21 19.19 6.00 6.69
CA ALA A 21 20.08 5.07 7.39
C ALA A 21 20.94 4.30 6.39
N LEU A 22 20.34 3.76 5.33
CA LEU A 22 21.03 3.07 4.24
C LEU A 22 22.07 3.95 3.55
N ARG A 23 21.75 5.22 3.28
CA ARG A 23 22.71 6.17 2.70
C ARG A 23 23.99 6.31 3.53
N ARG A 24 23.89 6.21 4.86
CA ARG A 24 25.05 6.37 5.75
C ARG A 24 25.96 5.14 5.79
N ASP A 25 25.52 4.01 5.24
CA ASP A 25 26.34 2.82 5.16
C ASP A 25 27.49 3.04 4.17
N SER A 26 28.72 2.74 4.58
CA SER A 26 29.93 2.91 3.77
C SER A 26 29.95 1.99 2.54
N ALA A 27 29.24 0.87 2.60
CA ALA A 27 29.13 -0.07 1.48
C ALA A 27 27.98 0.28 0.51
N GLY A 28 27.17 1.29 0.85
CA GLY A 28 25.96 1.65 0.12
C GLY A 28 24.81 0.67 0.38
N VAL A 29 23.79 0.74 -0.47
CA VAL A 29 22.69 -0.22 -0.46
C VAL A 29 23.17 -1.53 -1.08
N ARG A 30 23.10 -2.60 -0.30
CA ARG A 30 23.33 -3.99 -0.69
C ARG A 30 22.23 -4.85 -0.09
N VAL A 31 22.14 -6.11 -0.49
CA VAL A 31 21.12 -7.03 0.05
C VAL A 31 21.22 -7.13 1.58
N GLU A 32 22.44 -7.17 2.12
CA GLU A 32 22.68 -7.29 3.57
C GLU A 32 22.30 -6.03 4.33
N THR A 33 22.56 -4.85 3.77
CA THR A 33 22.21 -3.58 4.42
C THR A 33 20.71 -3.33 4.32
N LEU A 34 20.09 -3.71 3.20
CA LEU A 34 18.66 -3.63 2.96
C LEU A 34 17.86 -4.58 3.85
N ALA A 35 18.40 -5.75 4.21
CA ALA A 35 17.76 -6.69 5.14
C ALA A 35 17.45 -6.08 6.53
N ARG A 36 18.10 -4.96 6.88
CA ARG A 36 17.83 -4.19 8.12
C ARG A 36 16.76 -3.10 7.95
N ALA A 37 16.29 -2.86 6.73
CA ALA A 37 15.29 -1.87 6.37
C ALA A 37 13.92 -2.54 6.21
N THR A 38 13.27 -2.85 7.34
CA THR A 38 12.05 -3.65 7.41
C THR A 38 10.93 -3.10 6.53
N ALA A 39 10.65 -1.79 6.57
CA ALA A 39 9.57 -1.21 5.79
C ALA A 39 9.84 -1.32 4.28
N ILE A 40 11.05 -1.01 3.83
CA ILE A 40 11.43 -1.14 2.42
C ILE A 40 11.38 -2.60 1.96
N CYS A 41 11.89 -3.54 2.76
CA CYS A 41 11.84 -4.98 2.45
C CYS A 41 10.41 -5.50 2.33
N GLN A 42 9.53 -5.15 3.26
CA GLN A 42 8.14 -5.54 3.23
C GLN A 42 7.40 -4.95 2.03
N VAL A 43 7.61 -3.66 1.74
CA VAL A 43 6.90 -2.95 0.67
C VAL A 43 7.33 -3.41 -0.73
N LEU A 44 8.63 -3.55 -0.96
CA LEU A 44 9.16 -3.86 -2.30
C LEU A 44 9.32 -5.36 -2.54
N GLY A 45 9.57 -6.15 -1.49
CA GLY A 45 9.97 -7.55 -1.61
C GLY A 45 9.14 -8.54 -0.81
N ALA A 46 8.00 -8.13 -0.21
CA ALA A 46 7.21 -8.99 0.67
C ALA A 46 8.03 -9.60 1.83
N GLY A 47 9.04 -8.87 2.30
CA GLY A 47 9.96 -9.35 3.35
C GLY A 47 11.27 -9.95 2.82
N ASP A 48 11.37 -10.27 1.53
CA ASP A 48 12.61 -10.77 0.90
C ASP A 48 13.56 -9.60 0.54
N PRO A 49 14.74 -9.50 1.19
CA PRO A 49 15.71 -8.45 0.90
C PRO A 49 16.31 -8.51 -0.51
N TYR A 50 16.47 -9.70 -1.09
CA TYR A 50 17.02 -9.86 -2.44
C TYR A 50 16.02 -9.35 -3.49
N LEU A 51 14.74 -9.70 -3.32
CA LEU A 51 13.67 -9.20 -4.19
C LEU A 51 13.52 -7.68 -4.05
N ALA A 52 13.52 -7.16 -2.82
CA ALA A 52 13.46 -5.73 -2.55
C ALA A 52 14.64 -4.98 -3.19
N TYR A 53 15.85 -5.52 -3.07
CA TYR A 53 17.07 -4.94 -3.66
C TYR A 53 16.98 -4.88 -5.18
N THR A 54 16.66 -6.00 -5.83
CA THR A 54 16.56 -6.10 -7.29
C THR A 54 15.54 -5.10 -7.85
N ARG A 55 14.40 -4.95 -7.17
CA ARG A 55 13.35 -4.01 -7.58
C ARG A 55 13.73 -2.57 -7.35
N LEU A 56 14.32 -2.26 -6.19
CA LEU A 56 14.83 -0.92 -5.92
C LEU A 56 15.90 -0.52 -6.94
N GLN A 57 16.82 -1.43 -7.25
CA GLN A 57 17.85 -1.23 -8.27
C GLN A 57 17.22 -0.97 -9.65
N HIS A 58 16.32 -1.83 -10.13
CA HIS A 58 15.65 -1.64 -11.41
C HIS A 58 14.89 -0.31 -11.47
N ALA A 59 14.20 0.06 -10.39
CA ALA A 59 13.41 1.27 -10.35
C ALA A 59 14.28 2.53 -10.31
N LEU A 60 15.46 2.49 -9.69
CA LEU A 60 16.40 3.61 -9.60
C LEU A 60 17.30 3.78 -10.83
N LEU A 61 17.51 2.70 -11.59
CA LEU A 61 18.31 2.73 -12.82
C LEU A 61 17.48 3.06 -14.07
N ASP A 62 16.19 3.38 -13.91
CA ASP A 62 15.36 3.88 -14.99
C ASP A 62 15.85 5.26 -15.46
N ALA A 63 16.27 5.34 -16.73
CA ALA A 63 16.82 6.54 -17.33
C ALA A 63 15.81 7.70 -17.47
N SER A 64 14.51 7.44 -17.35
CA SER A 64 13.46 8.46 -17.38
C SER A 64 13.34 9.25 -16.07
N LEU A 65 14.01 8.81 -15.01
CA LEU A 65 13.96 9.46 -13.72
C LEU A 65 14.61 10.84 -13.73
N ASP A 66 14.01 11.75 -12.95
CA ASP A 66 14.51 13.11 -12.83
C ASP A 66 15.87 13.18 -12.11
N ARG A 67 16.52 14.34 -12.20
CA ARG A 67 17.83 14.59 -11.61
C ARG A 67 17.87 14.43 -10.08
N THR A 68 16.75 14.63 -9.38
CA THR A 68 16.67 14.45 -7.92
C THR A 68 16.76 12.97 -7.55
N ILE A 69 16.03 12.11 -8.25
CA ILE A 69 16.07 10.66 -8.02
C ILE A 69 17.43 10.10 -8.41
N ARG A 70 18.02 10.56 -9.51
CA ARG A 70 19.39 10.16 -9.90
C ARG A 70 20.44 10.54 -8.86
N ALA A 71 20.36 11.76 -8.30
CA ALA A 71 21.25 12.17 -7.20
C ALA A 71 21.03 11.34 -5.93
N ALA A 72 19.80 10.93 -5.64
CA ALA A 72 19.51 10.01 -4.54
C ALA A 72 20.10 8.61 -4.80
N ALA A 73 19.92 8.06 -6.01
CA ALA A 73 20.47 6.76 -6.42
C ALA A 73 22.00 6.71 -6.30
N ALA A 74 22.70 7.76 -6.76
CA ALA A 74 24.14 7.89 -6.59
C ALA A 74 24.53 7.86 -5.10
N SER A 75 23.86 8.65 -4.25
CA SER A 75 24.16 8.67 -2.81
C SER A 75 23.95 7.32 -2.10
N LEU A 76 23.03 6.51 -2.62
CA LEU A 76 22.73 5.16 -2.13
C LEU A 76 23.71 4.10 -2.65
N GLY A 77 24.59 4.44 -3.59
CA GLY A 77 25.58 3.51 -4.17
C GLY A 77 25.06 2.66 -5.32
N PHE A 78 24.01 3.12 -6.02
CA PHE A 78 23.53 2.46 -7.24
C PHE A 78 24.20 2.97 -8.52
N ALA A 79 24.86 4.12 -8.45
CA ALA A 79 25.48 4.79 -9.60
C ALA A 79 26.87 5.39 -9.28
N GLY A 80 27.46 5.03 -8.14
CA GLY A 80 28.77 5.52 -7.70
C GLY A 80 29.38 4.57 -6.67
N ASP A 81 30.69 4.39 -6.73
CA ASP A 81 31.46 3.38 -5.99
C ASP A 81 32.22 3.97 -4.80
N GLY A 82 32.11 5.28 -4.55
CA GLY A 82 32.76 5.94 -3.43
C GLY A 82 32.51 5.29 -2.05
N ASP A 83 33.56 5.24 -1.23
CA ASP A 83 33.55 4.64 0.11
C ASP A 83 32.63 5.36 1.11
N THR A 84 32.31 6.63 0.83
CA THR A 84 31.32 7.40 1.59
C THR A 84 30.22 7.93 0.69
N HIS A 85 29.05 8.20 1.27
CA HIS A 85 27.95 8.83 0.53
C HIS A 85 28.31 10.20 -0.06
N LEU A 86 29.28 10.91 0.54
CA LEU A 86 29.75 12.20 0.01
C LEU A 86 30.60 11.99 -1.24
N ASP A 87 31.43 10.96 -1.25
CA ASP A 87 32.26 10.60 -2.41
C ASP A 87 31.38 10.14 -3.58
N ARG A 88 30.39 9.27 -3.31
CA ARG A 88 29.39 8.86 -4.32
C ARG A 88 28.59 10.03 -4.88
N LEU A 89 28.32 11.05 -4.07
CA LEU A 89 27.66 12.28 -4.51
C LEU A 89 28.57 13.19 -5.35
N VAL A 90 29.89 13.15 -5.13
CA VAL A 90 30.86 13.84 -5.98
C VAL A 90 30.89 13.16 -7.34
N GLU A 91 31.08 11.84 -7.38
CA GLU A 91 31.06 11.03 -8.61
C GLU A 91 29.76 11.24 -9.40
N GLY A 92 28.60 11.04 -8.76
CA GLY A 92 27.31 11.28 -9.41
C GLY A 92 27.04 12.75 -9.77
N GLY A 93 27.76 13.69 -9.15
CA GLY A 93 27.71 15.11 -9.49
C GLY A 93 28.39 15.44 -10.81
N GLU A 94 29.48 14.74 -11.12
CA GLU A 94 30.19 14.86 -12.40
C GLU A 94 29.28 14.43 -13.57
N ASP A 95 28.59 13.30 -13.41
CA ASP A 95 27.61 12.77 -14.37
C ASP A 95 26.39 13.68 -14.59
N LEU A 96 26.01 14.45 -13.57
CA LEU A 96 24.91 15.39 -13.64
C LEU A 96 25.36 16.80 -14.05
N HIS A 97 26.67 17.03 -14.17
CA HIS A 97 27.31 18.33 -14.39
C HIS A 97 26.86 19.37 -13.35
N LEU A 98 26.91 19.01 -12.07
CA LEU A 98 26.45 19.82 -10.96
C LEU A 98 27.52 19.97 -9.87
N GLU A 99 27.53 21.14 -9.26
CA GLU A 99 28.37 21.42 -8.09
C GLU A 99 27.94 20.60 -6.87
N GLN A 100 28.91 20.22 -6.04
CA GLN A 100 28.71 19.32 -4.89
C GLN A 100 27.56 19.75 -3.96
N ARG A 101 27.41 21.05 -3.67
CA ARG A 101 26.33 21.57 -2.82
C ARG A 101 24.95 21.37 -3.45
N GLN A 102 24.85 21.49 -4.77
CA GLN A 102 23.61 21.30 -5.50
C GLN A 102 23.21 19.83 -5.54
N VAL A 103 24.17 18.93 -5.76
CA VAL A 103 23.96 17.48 -5.78
C VAL A 103 23.47 16.97 -4.42
N ARG A 104 24.06 17.45 -3.31
CA ARG A 104 23.58 17.14 -1.95
C ARG A 104 22.12 17.54 -1.74
N ARG A 105 21.76 18.77 -2.12
CA ARG A 105 20.38 19.26 -1.99
C ARG A 105 19.40 18.44 -2.82
N LEU A 106 19.77 18.11 -4.06
CA LEU A 106 18.94 17.28 -4.93
C LEU A 106 18.80 15.84 -4.41
N SER A 107 19.86 15.28 -3.83
CA SER A 107 19.81 13.96 -3.19
C SER A 107 18.85 13.94 -2.00
N ASP A 108 18.88 14.93 -1.10
CA ASP A 108 17.95 14.98 0.04
C ASP A 108 16.48 15.11 -0.41
N GLN A 109 16.24 15.91 -1.46
CA GLN A 109 14.92 16.00 -2.10
C GLN A 109 14.53 14.68 -2.77
N GLY A 110 15.48 14.05 -3.47
CA GLY A 110 15.32 12.77 -4.13
C GLY A 110 14.99 11.64 -3.17
N LEU A 111 15.62 11.57 -1.98
CA LEU A 111 15.25 10.58 -0.95
C LEU A 111 13.82 10.78 -0.47
N THR A 112 13.36 12.03 -0.36
CA THR A 112 11.98 12.34 0.03
C THR A 112 10.99 11.93 -1.07
N ALA A 113 11.32 12.18 -2.33
CA ALA A 113 10.52 11.76 -3.47
C ALA A 113 10.49 10.22 -3.60
N LEU A 114 11.65 9.57 -3.47
CA LEU A 114 11.81 8.12 -3.49
C LEU A 114 10.98 7.45 -2.39
N ALA A 115 11.00 7.99 -1.17
CA ALA A 115 10.18 7.46 -0.07
C ALA A 115 8.69 7.49 -0.40
N ARG A 116 8.21 8.54 -1.07
CA ARG A 116 6.82 8.62 -1.54
C ARG A 116 6.55 7.59 -2.63
N MET A 117 7.44 7.44 -3.61
CA MET A 117 7.27 6.46 -4.70
C MET A 117 7.22 5.02 -4.16
N ILE A 118 8.13 4.66 -3.25
CA ILE A 118 8.14 3.36 -2.58
C ILE A 118 6.84 3.14 -1.82
N ALA A 119 6.43 4.10 -1.01
CA ALA A 119 5.24 4.00 -0.16
C ALA A 119 3.91 4.26 -0.90
N THR A 120 3.89 4.39 -2.23
CA THR A 120 2.65 4.51 -3.02
C THR A 120 2.68 3.65 -4.27
N ASN A 121 3.53 4.00 -5.24
CA ASN A 121 3.45 3.50 -6.61
C ASN A 121 4.24 2.20 -6.80
N TRP A 122 5.27 1.98 -6.00
CA TRP A 122 6.13 0.79 -6.10
C TRP A 122 5.78 -0.29 -5.06
N ALA A 123 4.78 -0.03 -4.21
CA ALA A 123 4.30 -0.89 -3.14
C ALA A 123 3.48 -2.11 -3.63
N VAL A 124 3.91 -2.75 -4.73
CA VAL A 124 3.11 -3.77 -5.45
C VAL A 124 2.86 -5.02 -4.60
N GLU A 125 3.82 -5.44 -3.78
CA GLU A 125 3.66 -6.65 -2.94
C GLU A 125 2.86 -6.37 -1.67
N SER A 126 2.97 -5.17 -1.14
CA SER A 126 2.29 -4.78 0.08
C SER A 126 0.90 -4.18 -0.18
N VAL A 127 0.36 -4.30 -1.40
CA VAL A 127 -0.98 -3.80 -1.73
C VAL A 127 -2.01 -4.49 -0.81
N PRO A 128 -2.74 -3.74 0.03
CA PRO A 128 -3.77 -4.30 0.88
C PRO A 128 -4.88 -4.92 0.02
N ARG A 129 -5.36 -6.09 0.40
CA ARG A 129 -6.41 -6.80 -0.34
C ARG A 129 -7.68 -6.91 0.49
N LEU A 130 -8.81 -6.51 -0.09
CA LEU A 130 -10.15 -6.79 0.44
C LEU A 130 -10.83 -7.81 -0.45
N THR A 131 -11.30 -8.90 0.16
CA THR A 131 -12.10 -9.92 -0.51
C THR A 131 -13.54 -9.81 -0.02
N ALA A 132 -14.46 -9.58 -0.95
CA ALA A 132 -15.89 -9.53 -0.74
C ALA A 132 -16.55 -10.72 -1.44
N ILE A 133 -17.26 -11.54 -0.68
CA ILE A 133 -17.99 -12.70 -1.17
C ILE A 133 -19.47 -12.44 -0.92
N LEU A 134 -20.25 -12.38 -2.00
CA LEU A 134 -21.70 -12.27 -1.89
C LEU A 134 -22.33 -13.65 -2.10
N VAL A 135 -23.07 -14.12 -1.11
CA VAL A 135 -23.71 -15.44 -1.10
C VAL A 135 -25.22 -15.25 -1.10
N SER A 136 -25.94 -15.97 -1.97
CA SER A 136 -27.41 -15.95 -1.94
C SER A 136 -27.93 -16.50 -0.62
N TYR A 137 -28.89 -15.80 -0.03
CA TYR A 137 -29.49 -16.16 1.25
C TYR A 137 -30.98 -15.80 1.27
N GLY A 138 -31.83 -16.83 1.27
CA GLY A 138 -33.28 -16.65 1.22
C GLY A 138 -33.71 -15.89 -0.05
N ALA A 139 -34.45 -14.79 0.13
CA ALA A 139 -34.82 -13.91 -0.97
C ALA A 139 -33.71 -12.90 -1.33
N GLY A 140 -32.68 -12.73 -0.51
CA GLY A 140 -31.63 -11.73 -0.66
C GLY A 140 -30.23 -12.32 -0.77
N ALA A 141 -29.26 -11.62 -0.21
CA ALA A 141 -27.87 -12.04 -0.18
C ALA A 141 -27.14 -11.61 1.10
N GLU A 142 -26.08 -12.34 1.45
CA GLU A 142 -25.18 -12.04 2.55
C GLU A 142 -23.79 -11.69 2.03
N LEU A 143 -23.26 -10.55 2.46
CA LEU A 143 -21.92 -10.08 2.14
C LEU A 143 -20.95 -10.46 3.26
N HIS A 144 -20.02 -11.34 2.90
CA HIS A 144 -18.85 -11.66 3.73
C HIS A 144 -17.66 -10.83 3.26
N VAL A 145 -16.92 -10.27 4.21
CA VAL A 145 -15.72 -9.46 3.91
C VAL A 145 -14.55 -9.94 4.75
N SER A 146 -13.41 -10.13 4.09
CA SER A 146 -12.11 -10.29 4.73
C SER A 146 -11.08 -9.35 4.11
N THR A 147 -10.07 -8.99 4.88
CA THR A 147 -8.93 -8.19 4.43
C THR A 147 -7.62 -8.87 4.78
N ARG A 148 -6.59 -8.58 4.00
CA ARG A 148 -5.20 -8.94 4.26
C ARG A 148 -4.30 -7.76 3.90
N GLN A 149 -3.37 -7.40 4.76
CA GLN A 149 -2.39 -6.34 4.53
C GLN A 149 -1.05 -6.69 5.17
N SER A 150 0.04 -6.08 4.71
CA SER A 150 1.34 -6.20 5.40
C SER A 150 1.28 -5.47 6.75
N VAL A 151 1.97 -6.00 7.76
CA VAL A 151 2.06 -5.38 9.11
C VAL A 151 2.67 -3.98 9.09
N VAL A 152 3.49 -3.65 8.08
CA VAL A 152 4.06 -2.31 7.94
C VAL A 152 3.12 -1.33 7.25
N VAL A 153 1.94 -1.75 6.80
CA VAL A 153 0.95 -0.90 6.13
C VAL A 153 -0.24 -0.69 7.05
N GLN A 154 -0.52 0.57 7.33
CA GLN A 154 -1.66 0.95 8.16
C GLN A 154 -2.90 1.17 7.30
N MET A 155 -3.92 0.37 7.58
CA MET A 155 -5.28 0.60 7.09
C MET A 155 -6.24 0.68 8.27
N ARG A 156 -7.27 1.51 8.10
CA ARG A 156 -8.43 1.55 8.99
C ARG A 156 -9.32 0.34 8.70
N GLU A 157 -10.24 0.04 9.60
CA GLU A 157 -11.27 -0.95 9.33
C GLU A 157 -12.14 -0.51 8.14
N PRO A 158 -12.55 -1.43 7.24
CA PRO A 158 -13.44 -1.12 6.15
C PRO A 158 -14.81 -0.62 6.66
N VAL A 159 -15.37 0.36 5.96
CA VAL A 159 -16.74 0.84 6.16
C VAL A 159 -17.60 0.32 5.01
N ILE A 160 -18.78 -0.18 5.34
CA ILE A 160 -19.77 -0.65 4.36
C ILE A 160 -21.01 0.21 4.49
N GLU A 161 -21.56 0.63 3.36
CA GLU A 161 -22.81 1.37 3.29
C GLU A 161 -23.75 0.67 2.31
N LEU A 162 -25.02 0.58 2.67
CA LEU A 162 -26.10 0.11 1.80
C LEU A 162 -26.85 1.32 1.26
N LEU A 163 -27.12 1.30 -0.03
CA LEU A 163 -27.94 2.29 -0.73
C LEU A 163 -29.13 1.56 -1.34
N SER A 164 -30.36 1.86 -0.89
CA SER A 164 -31.59 1.32 -1.48
C SER A 164 -32.53 2.49 -1.77
N GLY A 165 -32.76 2.77 -3.07
CA GLY A 165 -33.49 3.98 -3.47
C GLY A 165 -32.85 5.26 -2.90
N PRO A 166 -33.60 6.13 -2.18
CA PRO A 166 -33.06 7.34 -1.57
C PRO A 166 -32.36 7.09 -0.22
N GLU A 167 -32.49 5.89 0.34
CA GLU A 167 -32.01 5.59 1.69
C GLU A 167 -30.55 5.15 1.68
N ARG A 168 -29.80 5.62 2.69
CA ARG A 168 -28.41 5.23 2.94
C ARG A 168 -28.28 4.74 4.38
N LEU A 169 -27.83 3.51 4.52
CA LEU A 169 -27.60 2.86 5.80
C LEU A 169 -26.11 2.53 5.95
N THR A 170 -25.53 2.86 7.10
CA THR A 170 -24.18 2.45 7.47
C THR A 170 -24.27 1.50 8.67
N PRO A 171 -24.30 0.18 8.46
CA PRO A 171 -24.37 -0.78 9.55
C PRO A 171 -23.16 -0.64 10.48
N THR A 172 -23.38 -0.89 11.78
CA THR A 172 -22.29 -1.11 12.72
C THR A 172 -21.66 -2.46 12.42
N LEU A 173 -20.37 -2.46 12.10
CA LEU A 173 -19.61 -3.65 11.75
C LEU A 173 -18.72 -4.06 12.92
N GLU A 174 -18.64 -5.38 13.17
CA GLU A 174 -17.69 -5.93 14.13
C GLU A 174 -16.63 -6.75 13.38
N TRP A 175 -15.37 -6.41 13.58
CA TRP A 175 -14.24 -7.02 12.91
C TRP A 175 -13.45 -7.90 13.89
N ARG A 176 -13.07 -9.09 13.42
CA ARG A 176 -12.06 -9.93 14.07
C ARG A 176 -10.74 -9.75 13.33
N SER A 177 -9.66 -9.52 14.08
CA SER A 177 -8.32 -9.40 13.53
C SER A 177 -7.44 -10.56 13.99
N ASP A 178 -6.58 -11.02 13.10
CA ASP A 178 -5.47 -11.94 13.35
C ASP A 178 -4.19 -11.33 12.73
N GLU A 179 -3.05 -11.49 13.37
CA GLU A 179 -1.79 -10.86 12.96
C GLU A 179 -0.61 -11.79 13.20
N ASP A 180 0.19 -12.00 12.15
CA ASP A 180 1.48 -12.68 12.22
C ASP A 180 2.64 -11.68 12.00
N LEU A 181 3.84 -12.18 11.73
CA LEU A 181 5.03 -11.32 11.55
C LEU A 181 5.06 -10.55 10.22
N GLU A 182 4.24 -10.95 9.25
CA GLU A 182 4.26 -10.43 7.88
C GLU A 182 2.95 -9.72 7.51
N ALA A 183 1.83 -10.26 7.98
CA ALA A 183 0.50 -9.83 7.60
C ALA A 183 -0.47 -9.72 8.76
N LYS A 184 -1.39 -8.78 8.60
CA LYS A 184 -2.62 -8.65 9.37
C LYS A 184 -3.80 -9.04 8.51
N GLU A 185 -4.61 -9.95 9.02
CA GLU A 185 -5.88 -10.35 8.43
C GLU A 185 -7.05 -9.88 9.28
N THR A 186 -8.10 -9.38 8.64
CA THR A 186 -9.35 -9.07 9.35
C THR A 186 -10.53 -9.70 8.65
N SER A 187 -11.55 -10.08 9.41
CA SER A 187 -12.79 -10.66 8.88
C SER A 187 -13.98 -10.07 9.60
N LEU A 188 -15.05 -9.83 8.85
CA LEU A 188 -16.31 -9.39 9.40
C LEU A 188 -16.93 -10.54 10.20
N LEU A 189 -17.30 -10.29 11.46
CA LEU A 189 -17.85 -11.32 12.35
C LEU A 189 -19.26 -11.78 11.93
N THR A 190 -20.10 -10.82 11.55
CA THR A 190 -21.47 -11.08 11.10
C THR A 190 -21.63 -10.53 9.68
N PRO A 191 -22.08 -11.34 8.70
CA PRO A 191 -22.23 -10.86 7.33
C PRO A 191 -23.24 -9.71 7.24
N VAL A 192 -23.02 -8.80 6.28
CA VAL A 192 -23.99 -7.74 6.00
C VAL A 192 -25.10 -8.33 5.12
N ARG A 193 -26.34 -8.27 5.61
CA ARG A 193 -27.51 -8.71 4.85
C ARG A 193 -27.93 -7.65 3.85
N VAL A 194 -28.29 -8.11 2.65
CA VAL A 194 -28.87 -7.32 1.59
C VAL A 194 -30.19 -7.95 1.19
N ASP A 195 -31.27 -7.23 1.42
CA ASP A 195 -32.60 -7.70 1.05
C ASP A 195 -32.86 -7.44 -0.44
N ALA A 196 -33.49 -8.40 -1.13
CA ALA A 196 -34.00 -8.18 -2.48
C ALA A 196 -35.34 -7.45 -2.42
N GLU A 197 -35.29 -6.16 -2.12
CA GLU A 197 -36.48 -5.32 -2.27
C GLU A 197 -36.70 -4.92 -3.74
N HIS A 198 -37.84 -4.30 -4.03
CA HIS A 198 -38.22 -3.88 -5.39
C HIS A 198 -37.34 -2.74 -5.95
N SER A 199 -36.43 -2.19 -5.15
CA SER A 199 -35.50 -1.12 -5.49
C SER A 199 -34.10 -1.64 -5.82
N GLU A 200 -33.43 -0.97 -6.76
CA GLU A 200 -32.00 -1.18 -7.00
C GLU A 200 -31.23 -0.94 -5.69
N THR A 201 -30.46 -1.95 -5.27
CA THR A 201 -29.66 -1.89 -4.05
C THR A 201 -28.18 -1.90 -4.42
N SER A 202 -27.42 -0.96 -3.86
CA SER A 202 -25.98 -0.86 -4.03
C SER A 202 -25.24 -0.98 -2.70
N LEU A 203 -24.14 -1.72 -2.69
CA LEU A 203 -23.19 -1.76 -1.59
C LEU A 203 -22.00 -0.88 -1.91
N VAL A 204 -21.60 -0.03 -0.96
CA VAL A 204 -20.41 0.79 -1.05
C VAL A 204 -19.44 0.35 0.02
N ILE A 205 -18.27 -0.13 -0.37
CA ILE A 205 -17.18 -0.51 0.52
C ILE A 205 -16.08 0.56 0.43
N VAL A 206 -15.70 1.13 1.57
CA VAL A 206 -14.64 2.14 1.67
C VAL A 206 -13.57 1.63 2.62
N TRP A 207 -12.34 1.47 2.13
CA TRP A 207 -11.22 0.97 2.94
C TRP A 207 -10.01 1.89 2.81
N ARG A 208 -9.79 2.71 3.85
CA ARG A 208 -8.82 3.82 3.83
C ARG A 208 -7.56 3.45 4.59
N GLY A 209 -6.41 3.92 4.10
CA GLY A 209 -5.14 3.82 4.80
C GLY A 209 -4.02 4.46 4.00
N GLU A 210 -2.80 3.98 4.22
CA GLU A 210 -1.58 4.47 3.58
C GLU A 210 -1.51 4.10 2.09
N LEU A 211 -2.08 2.94 1.72
CA LEU A 211 -2.09 2.43 0.36
C LEU A 211 -3.51 2.32 -0.20
N TRP A 212 -3.63 2.30 -1.52
CA TRP A 212 -4.87 1.95 -2.19
C TRP A 212 -5.05 0.43 -2.21
N PRO A 213 -6.20 -0.08 -1.76
CA PRO A 213 -6.43 -1.51 -1.72
C PRO A 213 -6.84 -2.06 -3.08
N LYS A 214 -6.53 -3.34 -3.30
CA LYS A 214 -7.13 -4.17 -4.33
C LYS A 214 -8.42 -4.79 -3.79
N PHE A 215 -9.51 -4.61 -4.53
CA PHE A 215 -10.78 -5.27 -4.24
C PHE A 215 -10.95 -6.52 -5.09
N ALA A 216 -11.33 -7.63 -4.46
CA ALA A 216 -11.69 -8.87 -5.13
C ALA A 216 -13.13 -9.24 -4.77
N PHE A 217 -13.96 -9.47 -5.79
CA PHE A 217 -15.36 -9.82 -5.62
C PHE A 217 -15.62 -11.23 -6.15
N SER A 218 -16.44 -12.00 -5.43
CA SER A 218 -16.95 -13.28 -5.91
C SER A 218 -18.43 -13.44 -5.56
N TRP A 219 -19.13 -14.17 -6.42
CA TRP A 219 -20.57 -14.35 -6.36
C TRP A 219 -20.88 -15.83 -6.21
N GLN A 220 -21.70 -16.18 -5.23
CA GLN A 220 -22.10 -17.56 -4.96
C GLN A 220 -23.63 -17.64 -4.91
N GLY A 221 -24.23 -18.19 -5.97
CA GLY A 221 -25.68 -18.30 -6.08
C GLY A 221 -26.43 -16.98 -6.32
N VAL A 222 -25.71 -15.88 -6.56
CA VAL A 222 -26.28 -14.59 -6.98
C VAL A 222 -25.96 -14.37 -8.45
N ASP A 223 -26.93 -13.84 -9.21
CA ASP A 223 -26.78 -13.47 -10.63
C ASP A 223 -25.90 -12.22 -10.81
N GLY A 224 -24.66 -12.30 -10.33
CA GLY A 224 -23.64 -11.27 -10.47
C GLY A 224 -24.09 -9.86 -10.08
N GLY A 225 -23.35 -8.87 -10.58
CA GLY A 225 -23.61 -7.46 -10.38
C GLY A 225 -22.55 -6.62 -11.06
N VAL A 226 -22.78 -5.31 -11.14
CA VAL A 226 -21.78 -4.37 -11.66
C VAL A 226 -20.89 -3.92 -10.52
N VAL A 227 -19.58 -4.13 -10.67
CA VAL A 227 -18.56 -3.67 -9.72
C VAL A 227 -17.85 -2.46 -10.33
N GLU A 228 -17.82 -1.34 -9.61
CA GLU A 228 -17.04 -0.16 -9.94
C GLU A 228 -16.04 0.12 -8.81
N THR A 229 -14.77 0.33 -9.14
CA THR A 229 -13.72 0.63 -8.15
C THR A 229 -13.00 1.92 -8.48
N LEU A 230 -12.75 2.76 -7.48
CA LEU A 230 -11.92 3.96 -7.61
C LEU A 230 -11.14 4.20 -6.31
N GLY A 231 -9.81 4.04 -6.38
CA GLY A 231 -8.92 4.24 -5.24
C GLY A 231 -9.31 3.36 -4.04
N ASN A 232 -9.76 3.99 -2.96
CA ASN A 232 -10.14 3.32 -1.70
C ASN A 232 -11.62 2.95 -1.61
N LYS A 233 -12.37 3.05 -2.70
CA LYS A 233 -13.81 2.80 -2.76
C LYS A 233 -14.13 1.74 -3.81
N ALA A 234 -15.00 0.80 -3.44
CA ALA A 234 -15.68 -0.08 -4.36
C ALA A 234 -17.19 0.09 -4.21
N MET A 235 -17.91 0.08 -5.33
CA MET A 235 -19.37 0.08 -5.37
C MET A 235 -19.84 -1.15 -6.13
N LEU A 236 -20.79 -1.85 -5.53
CA LEU A 236 -21.42 -3.04 -6.06
C LEU A 236 -22.88 -2.72 -6.32
N ARG A 237 -23.33 -2.76 -7.57
CA ARG A 237 -24.75 -2.63 -7.92
C ARG A 237 -25.33 -4.02 -8.10
N LEU A 238 -26.36 -4.32 -7.32
CA LEU A 238 -26.98 -5.64 -7.26
C LEU A 238 -28.29 -5.63 -8.05
N PHE A 239 -28.43 -6.60 -8.93
CA PHE A 239 -29.67 -6.92 -9.62
C PHE A 239 -30.18 -8.23 -9.05
N LEU A 240 -30.77 -8.18 -7.86
CA LEU A 240 -31.29 -9.39 -7.24
C LEU A 240 -32.53 -9.86 -8.02
N PRO A 241 -32.62 -11.16 -8.38
CA PRO A 241 -33.76 -11.67 -9.13
C PRO A 241 -35.04 -11.45 -8.32
N ARG A 242 -36.08 -10.98 -9.01
CA ARG A 242 -37.42 -10.85 -8.43
C ARG A 242 -37.95 -12.26 -8.16
N GLY A 243 -38.20 -12.58 -6.90
CA GLY A 243 -38.92 -13.79 -6.50
C GLY A 243 -40.33 -13.85 -7.08
#